data_AF-Q1Z0T5-F1
#
_entry.id   AF-Q1Z0T5-F1
#
_cell.length_a   1.000
_cell.length_b   1.000
_cell.length_c   1.000
_cell.angle_alpha   90.00
_cell.angle_beta   90.00
_cell.angle_gamma   90.00
#
_symmetry.space_group_name_H-M   'P 1'
#
loop_
_entity.id
_entity.type
_entity.pdbx_description
1 polymer ?
#
loop_
_entity_poly.entity_id
_entity_poly.type
_entity_poly.pdbx_seq_one_letter_code
_entity_poly.pdbx_strand_id
1 'polypeptide(L)'
;MKPSVLKSLSNIKLRIIPVISSILLTGLIVSTAVKATSSSVESSVVTSTFQQDANMIRDTYESQLYTLPAFKSGHYGLRMYRQTLDSKYNAAVWSDMARVASRLNKFATEVHTPEQIAVYSKQRIDGYLDEKDERSKLRYAATKNMPEYLYLGVDLLGSMARANEYGLKHREDEKLRNVIERYDFKKYATNEAMIKAWAAQIANQVYWLRQLGEQDVVDDFIMAFKKAYPDNQDSQLSAYLFGNKIYGLTHIIFAASEYYQHPIKEQDYQWVFDYYRQNIDTIIERAKEDVIAEVGINFLLAGLDNDPVVLKTRKVIQNAINREHGIVPSVSGGVGLLDGEHRNTLAIMLLDWKGAHVAPTYKQQPDVFSSMPYGLEAK
;
A
#
# COMPACT_ATOMS: atom_id res chain seq x y z
N MET A 1 41.15 6.20 25.13
CA MET A 1 42.27 5.28 24.84
C MET A 1 41.91 4.46 23.62
N LYS A 2 42.69 4.59 22.53
CA LYS A 2 42.77 3.60 21.43
C LYS A 2 43.54 2.37 21.94
N PRO A 3 43.37 1.19 21.31
CA PRO A 3 44.24 0.88 20.18
C PRO A 3 43.53 0.21 18.98
N SER A 4 44.02 0.57 17.78
CA SER A 4 44.07 -0.21 16.53
C SER A 4 44.84 -1.52 16.74
N VAL A 5 44.77 -2.59 15.93
CA VAL A 5 45.35 -2.84 14.58
C VAL A 5 44.81 -4.25 14.19
N LEU A 6 44.33 -4.55 12.97
CA LEU A 6 45.10 -5.27 11.92
C LEU A 6 44.26 -5.48 10.65
N LYS A 7 44.89 -5.11 9.53
CA LYS A 7 44.51 -5.39 8.14
C LYS A 7 44.96 -6.80 7.72
N SER A 8 44.27 -7.35 6.71
CA SER A 8 44.85 -7.92 5.47
C SER A 8 44.46 -9.37 5.14
N LEU A 9 44.38 -9.60 3.82
CA LEU A 9 44.36 -10.85 3.03
C LEU A 9 42.96 -11.45 2.77
N SER A 10 42.59 -11.86 1.56
CA SER A 10 43.18 -11.73 0.23
C SER A 10 42.15 -12.19 -0.80
N ASN A 11 42.24 -11.63 -2.01
CA ASN A 11 41.48 -12.00 -3.20
C ASN A 11 41.65 -13.48 -3.59
N ILE A 12 40.54 -14.16 -3.96
CA ILE A 12 40.59 -15.32 -4.86
C ILE A 12 39.53 -15.14 -5.95
N LYS A 13 40.00 -14.84 -7.17
CA LYS A 13 39.24 -14.95 -8.42
C LYS A 13 39.43 -16.37 -8.95
N LEU A 14 38.37 -17.18 -9.04
CA LEU A 14 38.39 -18.41 -9.84
C LEU A 14 38.10 -18.07 -11.31
N ARG A 15 39.10 -18.30 -12.16
CA ARG A 15 38.97 -18.43 -13.62
C ARG A 15 38.59 -19.88 -13.93
N ILE A 16 37.49 -20.08 -14.65
CA ILE A 16 37.13 -21.37 -15.24
C ILE A 16 37.65 -21.37 -16.69
N ILE A 17 38.48 -22.36 -17.01
CA ILE A 17 39.03 -22.65 -18.34
C ILE A 17 38.14 -23.73 -18.99
N PRO A 18 37.75 -23.61 -20.27
CA PRO A 18 37.01 -24.67 -20.95
C PRO A 18 37.97 -25.76 -21.45
N VAL A 19 37.63 -27.02 -21.17
CA VAL A 19 38.28 -28.18 -21.77
C VAL A 19 37.57 -28.49 -23.09
N ILE A 20 38.31 -28.31 -24.18
CA ILE A 20 37.96 -28.82 -25.52
C ILE A 20 38.33 -30.30 -25.53
N SER A 21 37.38 -31.18 -25.83
CA SER A 21 37.66 -32.57 -26.21
C SER A 21 37.04 -32.85 -27.56
N SER A 22 37.93 -32.95 -28.56
CA SER A 22 37.65 -33.43 -29.90
C SER A 22 37.52 -34.95 -29.87
N ILE A 23 36.39 -35.47 -30.30
CA ILE A 23 36.25 -36.88 -30.67
C ILE A 23 35.93 -36.93 -32.17
N LEU A 24 36.91 -37.40 -32.94
CA LEU A 24 36.70 -37.90 -34.30
C LEU A 24 35.90 -39.20 -34.20
N LEU A 25 34.78 -39.29 -34.92
CA LEU A 25 34.19 -40.57 -35.29
C LEU A 25 33.74 -40.52 -36.75
N THR A 26 34.52 -41.18 -37.59
CA THR A 26 34.18 -41.59 -38.95
C THR A 26 33.11 -42.68 -38.91
N GLY A 27 32.03 -42.51 -39.67
CA GLY A 27 30.99 -43.53 -39.81
C GLY A 27 29.99 -43.23 -40.91
N LEU A 28 30.13 -43.96 -42.02
CA LEU A 28 29.16 -44.34 -43.06
C LEU A 28 27.96 -43.41 -43.35
N ILE A 29 27.95 -42.90 -44.58
CA ILE A 29 26.79 -42.30 -45.26
C ILE A 29 25.82 -43.43 -45.63
N VAL A 30 24.64 -43.44 -45.00
CA VAL A 30 23.45 -44.12 -45.52
C VAL A 30 22.40 -43.05 -45.77
N SER A 31 22.12 -42.80 -47.05
CA SER A 31 21.08 -41.89 -47.49
C SER A 31 19.70 -42.50 -47.24
N THR A 32 19.05 -42.06 -46.17
CA THR A 32 17.59 -42.16 -46.04
C THR A 32 17.01 -40.76 -45.99
N ALA A 33 16.17 -40.43 -46.96
CA ALA A 33 15.41 -39.20 -47.01
C ALA A 33 14.45 -39.14 -45.81
N VAL A 34 14.88 -38.52 -44.72
CA VAL A 34 14.01 -38.14 -43.61
C VAL A 34 13.27 -36.88 -44.06
N LYS A 35 11.96 -37.00 -44.30
CA LYS A 35 11.06 -35.84 -44.33
C LYS A 35 11.19 -35.17 -42.97
N ALA A 36 11.91 -34.04 -42.93
CA ALA A 36 11.88 -33.12 -41.82
C ALA A 36 10.46 -32.54 -41.75
N THR A 37 9.58 -33.19 -40.98
CA THR A 37 8.47 -32.49 -40.35
C THR A 37 9.11 -31.50 -39.38
N SER A 38 9.26 -30.26 -39.83
CA SER A 38 9.46 -29.12 -38.95
C SER A 38 8.25 -29.03 -38.04
N SER A 39 8.29 -29.72 -36.91
CA SER A 39 7.45 -29.36 -35.78
C SER A 39 7.94 -27.99 -35.34
N SER A 40 7.32 -26.95 -35.89
CA SER A 40 7.30 -25.63 -35.29
C SER A 40 6.71 -25.82 -33.90
N VAL A 41 7.58 -25.96 -32.91
CA VAL A 41 7.23 -25.69 -31.53
C VAL A 41 6.99 -24.18 -31.50
N GLU A 42 5.81 -23.76 -31.95
CA GLU A 42 5.26 -22.50 -31.53
C GLU A 42 5.17 -22.61 -30.02
N SER A 43 6.04 -21.88 -29.32
CA SER A 43 5.85 -21.56 -27.93
C SER A 43 4.51 -20.83 -27.86
N SER A 44 3.43 -21.56 -27.66
CA SER A 44 2.16 -20.99 -27.25
C SER A 44 2.41 -20.39 -25.89
N VAL A 45 2.77 -19.10 -25.88
CA VAL A 45 2.70 -18.29 -24.69
C VAL A 45 1.21 -18.26 -24.37
N VAL A 46 0.77 -19.21 -23.55
CA VAL A 46 -0.57 -19.19 -22.98
C VAL A 46 -0.64 -17.87 -22.23
N THR A 47 -1.32 -16.89 -22.82
CA THR A 47 -1.51 -15.60 -22.19
C THR A 47 -2.42 -15.86 -21.00
N SER A 48 -1.86 -15.81 -19.79
CA SER A 48 -2.61 -16.04 -18.57
C SER A 48 -3.70 -14.98 -18.43
N THR A 49 -4.85 -15.39 -17.92
CA THR A 49 -5.92 -14.47 -17.55
C THR A 49 -5.50 -13.65 -16.33
N PHE A 50 -6.08 -12.47 -16.15
CA PHE A 50 -5.82 -11.65 -14.94
C PHE A 50 -6.12 -12.42 -13.65
N GLN A 51 -7.16 -13.26 -13.64
CA GLN A 51 -7.50 -14.09 -12.48
C GLN A 51 -6.40 -15.13 -12.18
N GLN A 52 -5.83 -15.79 -13.19
CA GLN A 52 -4.72 -16.72 -12.99
C GLN A 52 -3.48 -16.02 -12.41
N ASP A 53 -3.24 -14.79 -12.83
CA ASP A 53 -2.14 -13.97 -12.33
C ASP A 53 -2.35 -13.54 -10.88
N ALA A 54 -3.58 -13.11 -10.54
CA ALA A 54 -3.95 -12.82 -9.17
C ALA A 54 -3.78 -14.06 -8.28
N ASN A 55 -4.17 -15.24 -8.75
CA ASN A 55 -4.00 -16.50 -8.03
C ASN A 55 -2.52 -16.81 -7.78
N MET A 56 -1.65 -16.66 -8.79
CA MET A 56 -0.21 -16.87 -8.65
C MET A 56 0.40 -15.98 -7.55
N ILE A 57 0.05 -14.69 -7.52
CA ILE A 57 0.52 -13.76 -6.49
C ILE A 57 -0.06 -14.14 -5.13
N ARG A 58 -1.35 -14.49 -5.09
CA ARG A 58 -2.03 -14.89 -3.86
C ARG A 58 -1.38 -16.13 -3.24
N ASP A 59 -1.15 -17.18 -4.02
CA ASP A 59 -0.54 -18.43 -3.56
C ASP A 59 0.89 -18.19 -3.03
N THR A 60 1.64 -17.28 -3.66
CA THR A 60 2.98 -16.91 -3.21
C THR A 60 2.96 -16.24 -1.83
N TYR A 61 2.01 -15.34 -1.58
CA TYR A 61 1.87 -14.68 -0.27
C TYR A 61 1.25 -15.59 0.79
N GLU A 62 0.17 -16.29 0.48
CA GLU A 62 -0.56 -17.10 1.46
C GLU A 62 0.28 -18.26 1.99
N SER A 63 1.10 -18.88 1.14
CA SER A 63 2.02 -19.94 1.55
C SER A 63 3.10 -19.50 2.54
N GLN A 64 3.36 -18.18 2.64
CA GLN A 64 4.41 -17.61 3.47
C GLN A 64 3.88 -16.52 4.41
N LEU A 65 2.57 -16.37 4.56
CA LEU A 65 1.95 -15.27 5.30
C LEU A 65 2.40 -15.22 6.78
N TYR A 66 2.67 -16.39 7.36
CA TYR A 66 3.18 -16.55 8.73
C TYR A 66 4.58 -15.97 8.95
N THR A 67 5.34 -15.70 7.88
CA THR A 67 6.67 -15.08 7.95
C THR A 67 6.59 -13.56 8.09
N LEU A 68 5.43 -12.96 7.78
CA LEU A 68 5.24 -11.52 7.82
C LEU A 68 4.92 -11.05 9.25
N PRO A 69 5.45 -9.88 9.66
CA PRO A 69 5.06 -9.24 10.91
C PRO A 69 3.56 -8.98 10.97
N ALA A 70 3.01 -8.93 12.18
CA ALA A 70 1.57 -8.72 12.46
C ALA A 70 0.93 -7.56 11.68
N PHE A 71 1.65 -6.45 11.50
CA PHE A 71 1.18 -5.32 10.72
C PHE A 71 0.98 -5.67 9.24
N LYS A 72 1.91 -6.41 8.64
CA LYS A 72 1.90 -6.77 7.22
C LYS A 72 0.94 -7.91 6.93
N SER A 73 0.92 -8.94 7.76
CA SER A 73 -0.06 -10.02 7.63
C SER A 73 -1.49 -9.50 7.85
N GLY A 74 -1.71 -8.62 8.83
CA GLY A 74 -3.00 -7.98 9.07
C GLY A 74 -3.44 -7.07 7.92
N HIS A 75 -2.51 -6.31 7.33
CA HIS A 75 -2.78 -5.45 6.18
C HIS A 75 -3.25 -6.24 4.94
N TYR A 76 -2.55 -7.34 4.63
CA TYR A 76 -2.91 -8.29 3.57
C TYR A 76 -4.25 -8.96 3.88
N GLY A 77 -4.36 -9.60 5.05
CA GLY A 77 -5.50 -10.42 5.43
C GLY A 77 -6.81 -9.64 5.51
N LEU A 78 -6.80 -8.41 6.03
CA LEU A 78 -7.99 -7.57 6.04
C LEU A 78 -8.50 -7.28 4.62
N ARG A 79 -7.60 -6.93 3.69
CA ARG A 79 -7.98 -6.64 2.30
C ARG A 79 -8.50 -7.87 1.59
N MET A 80 -7.83 -9.01 1.76
CA MET A 80 -8.31 -10.24 1.16
C MET A 80 -9.65 -10.69 1.76
N TYR A 81 -9.85 -10.51 3.07
CA TYR A 81 -11.15 -10.74 3.71
C TYR A 81 -12.23 -9.82 3.10
N ARG A 82 -11.95 -8.53 2.92
CA ARG A 82 -12.88 -7.60 2.27
C ARG A 82 -13.20 -7.97 0.83
N GLN A 83 -12.28 -8.59 0.11
CA GLN A 83 -12.55 -9.04 -1.26
C GLN A 83 -13.33 -10.36 -1.28
N THR A 84 -13.04 -11.29 -0.39
CA THR A 84 -13.50 -12.68 -0.54
C THR A 84 -14.54 -13.14 0.48
N LEU A 85 -14.65 -12.41 1.60
CA LEU A 85 -15.37 -12.82 2.81
C LEU A 85 -14.91 -14.19 3.36
N ASP A 86 -13.72 -14.64 2.98
CA ASP A 86 -13.21 -15.95 3.37
C ASP A 86 -12.68 -15.93 4.81
N SER A 87 -13.29 -16.78 5.64
CA SER A 87 -12.92 -16.96 7.05
C SER A 87 -11.48 -17.40 7.28
N LYS A 88 -10.76 -17.91 6.26
CA LYS A 88 -9.34 -18.24 6.40
C LYS A 88 -8.47 -17.05 6.81
N TYR A 89 -8.91 -15.82 6.52
CA TYR A 89 -8.19 -14.60 6.91
C TYR A 89 -8.51 -14.11 8.33
N ASN A 90 -9.40 -14.79 9.09
CA ASN A 90 -9.80 -14.36 10.44
C ASN A 90 -8.61 -14.15 11.38
N ALA A 91 -7.60 -15.03 11.34
CA ALA A 91 -6.41 -14.90 12.19
C ALA A 91 -5.60 -13.64 11.86
N ALA A 92 -5.51 -13.27 10.57
CA ALA A 92 -4.82 -12.06 10.14
C ALA A 92 -5.61 -10.80 10.53
N VAL A 93 -6.94 -10.82 10.40
CA VAL A 93 -7.81 -9.74 10.90
C VAL A 93 -7.64 -9.58 12.42
N TRP A 94 -7.63 -10.68 13.16
CA TRP A 94 -7.41 -10.66 14.61
C TRP A 94 -6.04 -10.07 14.99
N SER A 95 -4.98 -10.42 14.24
CA SER A 95 -3.65 -9.84 14.41
C SER A 95 -3.63 -8.32 14.20
N ASP A 96 -4.37 -7.80 13.20
CA ASP A 96 -4.54 -6.35 13.01
C ASP A 96 -5.31 -5.72 14.18
N MET A 97 -6.40 -6.33 14.64
CA MET A 97 -7.15 -5.87 15.82
C MET A 97 -6.27 -5.80 17.07
N ALA A 98 -5.46 -6.82 17.32
CA ALA A 98 -4.56 -6.87 18.48
C ALA A 98 -3.52 -5.74 18.44
N ARG A 99 -2.97 -5.44 17.26
CA ARG A 99 -2.07 -4.31 17.05
C ARG A 99 -2.78 -2.97 17.32
N VAL A 100 -4.02 -2.80 16.83
CA VAL A 100 -4.83 -1.59 17.09
C VAL A 100 -5.09 -1.42 18.57
N ALA A 101 -5.55 -2.47 19.26
CA ALA A 101 -5.81 -2.45 20.69
C ALA A 101 -4.55 -2.12 21.50
N SER A 102 -3.41 -2.74 21.18
CA SER A 102 -2.12 -2.45 21.82
C SER A 102 -1.75 -0.96 21.70
N ARG A 103 -1.95 -0.38 20.52
CA ARG A 103 -1.66 1.04 20.28
C ARG A 103 -2.60 1.99 21.02
N LEU A 104 -3.90 1.69 21.01
CA LEU A 104 -4.90 2.50 21.71
C LEU A 104 -4.75 2.41 23.23
N ASN A 105 -4.44 1.23 23.77
CA ASN A 105 -4.11 1.06 25.19
C ASN A 105 -2.93 1.95 25.58
N LYS A 106 -1.81 1.89 24.83
CA LYS A 106 -0.64 2.73 25.07
C LYS A 106 -1.00 4.22 25.10
N PHE A 107 -1.79 4.69 24.14
CA PHE A 107 -2.16 6.10 24.10
C PHE A 107 -3.11 6.49 25.23
N ALA A 108 -4.04 5.62 25.60
CA ALA A 108 -4.94 5.86 26.72
C ALA A 108 -4.23 5.88 28.09
N THR A 109 -3.09 5.20 28.24
CA THR A 109 -2.40 5.05 29.54
C THR A 109 -1.09 5.84 29.65
N GLU A 110 -0.33 6.00 28.57
CA GLU A 110 1.05 6.51 28.62
C GLU A 110 1.27 7.80 27.82
N VAL A 111 0.47 8.07 26.79
CA VAL A 111 0.69 9.20 25.87
C VAL A 111 -0.63 9.93 25.59
N HIS A 112 -1.13 10.69 26.55
CA HIS A 112 -2.41 11.42 26.45
C HIS A 112 -2.37 12.86 27.01
N THR A 113 -1.35 13.24 27.76
CA THR A 113 -1.14 14.65 28.16
C THR A 113 -0.33 15.42 27.11
N PRO A 114 -0.46 16.76 27.03
CA PRO A 114 0.32 17.57 26.10
C PRO A 114 1.84 17.33 26.18
N GLU A 115 2.39 17.17 27.38
CA GLU A 115 3.82 16.94 27.62
C GLU A 115 4.26 15.56 27.09
N GLN A 116 3.46 14.52 27.36
CA GLN A 116 3.73 13.18 26.86
C GLN A 116 3.69 13.13 25.32
N ILE A 117 2.69 13.79 24.72
CA ILE A 117 2.54 13.89 23.27
C ILE A 117 3.75 14.62 22.67
N ALA A 118 4.21 15.72 23.28
CA ALA A 118 5.39 16.44 22.82
C ALA A 118 6.65 15.56 22.84
N VAL A 119 6.88 14.80 23.92
CA VAL A 119 8.02 13.87 24.03
C VAL A 119 7.93 12.77 22.99
N TYR A 120 6.77 12.11 22.87
CA TYR A 120 6.55 11.05 21.89
C TYR A 120 6.79 11.55 20.46
N SER A 121 6.24 12.71 20.15
CA SER A 121 6.30 13.30 18.82
C SER A 121 7.72 13.72 18.45
N LYS A 122 8.50 14.25 19.41
CA LYS A 122 9.92 14.54 19.23
C LYS A 122 10.71 13.28 18.87
N GLN A 123 10.53 12.20 19.64
CA GLN A 123 11.20 10.92 19.35
C GLN A 123 10.82 10.37 17.96
N ARG A 124 9.56 10.54 17.54
CA ARG A 124 9.09 10.08 16.23
C ARG A 124 9.73 10.86 15.08
N ILE A 125 9.89 12.18 15.23
CA ILE A 125 10.46 13.00 14.16
C ILE A 125 11.98 12.86 14.03
N ASP A 126 12.68 12.54 15.14
CA ASP A 126 14.11 12.27 15.13
C ASP A 126 14.47 11.10 14.21
N GLY A 127 13.54 10.17 13.98
CA GLY A 127 13.70 9.06 13.02
C GLY A 127 13.88 9.48 11.56
N TYR A 128 13.64 10.75 11.21
CA TYR A 128 13.91 11.27 9.86
C TYR A 128 15.30 11.91 9.70
N LEU A 129 16.05 12.12 10.79
CA LEU A 129 17.30 12.91 10.75
C LEU A 129 18.40 12.25 9.90
N ASP A 130 18.45 10.92 9.88
CA ASP A 130 19.47 10.16 9.16
C ASP A 130 19.05 9.76 7.73
N GLU A 131 17.81 10.07 7.35
CA GLU A 131 17.23 9.65 6.08
C GLU A 131 17.64 10.58 4.92
N LYS A 132 17.93 9.98 3.77
CA LYS A 132 18.53 10.70 2.62
C LYS A 132 17.60 10.87 1.44
N ASP A 133 16.53 10.08 1.37
CA ASP A 133 15.58 10.11 0.27
C ASP A 133 14.69 11.37 0.31
N GLU A 134 14.13 11.74 -0.85
CA GLU A 134 13.34 12.97 -1.02
C GLU A 134 12.08 12.98 -0.12
N ARG A 135 11.42 11.83 0.06
CA ARG A 135 10.22 11.69 0.88
C ARG A 135 10.51 12.04 2.34
N SER A 136 11.53 11.41 2.91
CA SER A 136 11.88 11.59 4.32
C SER A 136 12.28 13.03 4.62
N LYS A 137 13.04 13.67 3.72
CA LYS A 137 13.42 15.09 3.83
C LYS A 137 12.21 16.01 3.81
N LEU A 138 11.26 15.80 2.88
CA LEU A 138 10.04 16.59 2.79
C LEU A 138 9.17 16.43 4.04
N ARG A 139 9.03 15.20 4.55
CA ARG A 139 8.28 14.92 5.77
C ARG A 139 8.89 15.58 7.00
N TYR A 140 10.20 15.49 7.16
CA TYR A 140 10.89 16.20 8.24
C TYR A 140 10.69 17.72 8.13
N ALA A 141 10.92 18.30 6.96
CA ALA A 141 10.80 19.74 6.74
C ALA A 141 9.39 20.27 7.00
N ALA A 142 8.36 19.54 6.56
CA ALA A 142 6.96 19.91 6.75
C ALA A 142 6.50 19.77 8.20
N THR A 143 7.02 18.77 8.93
CA THR A 143 6.49 18.39 10.25
C THR A 143 7.30 18.89 11.45
N LYS A 144 8.56 19.34 11.27
CA LYS A 144 9.44 19.74 12.39
C LYS A 144 8.90 20.84 13.31
N ASN A 145 8.07 21.73 12.79
CA ASN A 145 7.46 22.82 13.57
C ASN A 145 6.07 22.47 14.12
N MET A 146 5.60 21.24 13.87
CA MET A 146 4.33 20.69 14.33
C MET A 146 4.44 19.17 14.54
N PRO A 147 5.42 18.70 15.35
CA PRO A 147 5.74 17.28 15.46
C PRO A 147 4.56 16.46 15.98
N GLU A 148 3.64 17.08 16.73
CA GLU A 148 2.42 16.45 17.26
C GLU A 148 1.57 15.77 16.17
N TYR A 149 1.66 16.21 14.92
CA TYR A 149 1.00 15.57 13.78
C TYR A 149 1.33 14.06 13.67
N LEU A 150 2.57 13.66 13.97
CA LEU A 150 2.99 12.25 13.89
C LEU A 150 2.24 11.40 14.92
N TYR A 151 2.00 11.94 16.11
CA TYR A 151 1.16 11.28 17.10
C TYR A 151 -0.31 11.31 16.68
N LEU A 152 -0.83 12.48 16.32
CA LEU A 152 -2.27 12.70 16.08
C LEU A 152 -2.75 11.96 14.84
N GLY A 153 -2.25 12.33 13.67
CA GLY A 153 -2.76 11.86 12.38
C GLY A 153 -2.24 10.49 11.98
N VAL A 154 -0.95 10.23 12.20
CA VAL A 154 -0.31 8.98 11.72
C VAL A 154 -0.58 7.81 12.66
N ASP A 155 -0.64 8.08 13.97
CA ASP A 155 -0.59 7.03 14.97
C ASP A 155 -1.93 6.84 15.73
N LEU A 156 -2.46 7.87 16.38
CA LEU A 156 -3.70 7.82 17.17
C LEU A 156 -4.92 7.69 16.26
N LEU A 157 -5.14 8.67 15.39
CA LEU A 157 -6.33 8.75 14.54
C LEU A 157 -6.49 7.52 13.65
N GLY A 158 -5.39 7.05 13.04
CA GLY A 158 -5.43 5.84 12.22
C GLY A 158 -5.81 4.58 12.99
N SER A 159 -5.47 4.50 14.29
CA SER A 159 -5.86 3.36 15.14
C SER A 159 -7.33 3.45 15.56
N MET A 160 -7.81 4.65 15.89
CA MET A 160 -9.23 4.89 16.19
C MET A 160 -10.10 4.61 14.97
N ALA A 161 -9.67 5.07 13.79
CA ALA A 161 -10.35 4.82 12.52
C ALA A 161 -10.41 3.33 12.19
N ARG A 162 -9.30 2.59 12.36
CA ARG A 162 -9.31 1.15 12.14
C ARG A 162 -10.23 0.40 13.10
N ALA A 163 -10.29 0.80 14.38
CA ALA A 163 -11.30 0.25 15.30
C ALA A 163 -12.73 0.56 14.81
N ASN A 164 -12.96 1.80 14.34
CA ASN A 164 -14.24 2.21 13.76
C ASN A 164 -14.66 1.38 12.54
N GLU A 165 -13.74 1.09 11.61
CA GLU A 165 -13.98 0.23 10.44
C GLU A 165 -14.50 -1.17 10.82
N TYR A 166 -14.12 -1.67 12.01
CA TYR A 166 -14.60 -2.94 12.56
C TYR A 166 -15.94 -2.83 13.31
N GLY A 167 -16.49 -1.63 13.49
CA GLY A 167 -17.63 -1.40 14.38
C GLY A 167 -17.26 -1.46 15.87
N LEU A 168 -16.00 -1.20 16.20
CA LEU A 168 -15.44 -1.23 17.55
C LEU A 168 -14.95 0.16 17.99
N LYS A 169 -14.79 0.35 19.30
CA LYS A 169 -14.12 1.50 19.91
C LYS A 169 -13.18 1.03 21.02
N HIS A 170 -12.32 1.92 21.49
CA HIS A 170 -11.54 1.64 22.70
C HIS A 170 -12.41 1.91 23.94
N ARG A 171 -12.25 1.16 25.03
CA ARG A 171 -12.98 1.39 26.29
C ARG A 171 -12.75 2.76 26.93
N GLU A 172 -11.63 3.42 26.59
CA GLU A 172 -11.32 4.81 26.97
C GLU A 172 -11.52 5.76 25.76
N ASP A 173 -12.52 5.51 24.91
CA ASP A 173 -12.77 6.26 23.67
C ASP A 173 -12.84 7.77 23.92
N GLU A 174 -13.62 8.18 24.93
CA GLU A 174 -13.81 9.59 25.31
C GLU A 174 -12.48 10.27 25.66
N LYS A 175 -11.60 9.59 26.42
CA LYS A 175 -10.27 10.12 26.74
C LYS A 175 -9.44 10.35 25.49
N LEU A 176 -9.50 9.44 24.52
CA LEU A 176 -8.75 9.55 23.26
C LEU A 176 -9.33 10.64 22.34
N ARG A 177 -10.65 10.77 22.26
CA ARG A 177 -11.33 11.86 21.55
C ARG A 177 -11.01 13.23 22.15
N ASN A 178 -11.03 13.34 23.48
CA ASN A 178 -10.58 14.53 24.21
C ASN A 178 -9.13 14.93 23.90
N VAL A 179 -8.29 14.04 23.33
CA VAL A 179 -6.97 14.41 22.81
C VAL A 179 -7.10 15.02 21.41
N ILE A 180 -7.88 14.40 20.51
CA ILE A 180 -8.14 14.89 19.14
C ILE A 180 -8.77 16.29 19.15
N GLU A 181 -9.76 16.52 20.01
CA GLU A 181 -10.49 17.80 20.12
C GLU A 181 -9.60 19.01 20.48
N ARG A 182 -8.41 18.78 21.06
CA ARG A 182 -7.48 19.87 21.42
C ARG A 182 -6.81 20.51 20.21
N TYR A 183 -6.89 19.89 19.04
CA TYR A 183 -6.12 20.27 17.86
C TYR A 183 -7.04 20.61 16.69
N ASP A 184 -6.73 21.72 16.02
CA ASP A 184 -7.37 22.09 14.75
C ASP A 184 -6.73 21.31 13.59
N PHE A 185 -7.42 20.32 13.05
CA PHE A 185 -6.90 19.52 11.94
C PHE A 185 -6.90 20.26 10.61
N LYS A 186 -7.65 21.36 10.47
CA LYS A 186 -7.62 22.20 9.27
C LYS A 186 -6.22 22.76 9.03
N LYS A 187 -5.47 23.06 10.09
CA LYS A 187 -4.07 23.50 10.03
C LYS A 187 -3.17 22.49 9.30
N TYR A 188 -3.36 21.20 9.54
CA TYR A 188 -2.59 20.15 8.86
C TYR A 188 -3.13 19.89 7.45
N ALA A 189 -4.46 19.83 7.33
CA ALA A 189 -5.17 19.50 6.09
C ALA A 189 -4.97 20.54 4.98
N THR A 190 -4.74 21.81 5.31
CA THR A 190 -4.62 22.90 4.33
C THR A 190 -3.18 23.38 4.10
N ASN A 191 -2.21 22.83 4.84
CA ASN A 191 -0.82 23.24 4.71
C ASN A 191 -0.17 22.61 3.47
N GLU A 192 0.30 23.44 2.54
CA GLU A 192 0.86 22.99 1.26
C GLU A 192 2.08 22.08 1.43
N ALA A 193 2.99 22.38 2.36
CA ALA A 193 4.17 21.55 2.61
C ALA A 193 3.78 20.18 3.18
N MET A 194 2.78 20.15 4.05
CA MET A 194 2.21 18.92 4.58
C MET A 194 1.56 18.09 3.48
N ILE A 195 0.74 18.69 2.61
CA ILE A 195 0.14 18.00 1.46
C ILE A 195 1.22 17.40 0.56
N LYS A 196 2.27 18.17 0.22
CA LYS A 196 3.38 17.69 -0.62
C LYS A 196 4.21 16.55 0.01
N ALA A 197 4.17 16.41 1.34
CA ALA A 197 4.91 15.38 2.07
C ALA A 197 4.06 14.16 2.50
N TRP A 198 2.74 14.37 2.66
CA TRP A 198 1.82 13.47 3.35
C TRP A 198 0.45 13.32 2.65
N ALA A 199 0.33 13.72 1.38
CA ALA A 199 -0.91 13.72 0.59
C ALA A 199 -1.88 12.57 0.90
N ALA A 200 -1.43 11.32 0.70
CA ALA A 200 -2.25 10.13 0.96
C ALA A 200 -2.66 9.98 2.43
N GLN A 201 -1.73 10.23 3.36
CA GLN A 201 -2.03 10.14 4.79
C GLN A 201 -3.07 11.18 5.20
N ILE A 202 -2.92 12.43 4.76
CA ILE A 202 -3.87 13.49 5.06
C ILE A 202 -5.23 13.20 4.42
N ALA A 203 -5.27 12.70 3.19
CA ALA A 203 -6.51 12.26 2.56
C ALA A 203 -7.25 11.23 3.43
N ASN A 204 -6.56 10.21 3.94
CA ASN A 204 -7.21 9.26 4.85
C ASN A 204 -7.69 9.94 6.15
N GLN A 205 -6.84 10.79 6.74
CA GLN A 205 -7.11 11.44 8.02
C GLN A 205 -8.34 12.34 7.99
N VAL A 206 -8.55 13.13 6.93
CA VAL A 206 -9.71 14.04 6.86
C VAL A 206 -11.03 13.28 6.76
N TYR A 207 -11.06 12.14 6.07
CA TYR A 207 -12.24 11.27 6.04
C TYR A 207 -12.41 10.51 7.35
N TRP A 208 -11.33 10.05 7.99
CA TRP A 208 -11.40 9.42 9.31
C TRP A 208 -11.98 10.36 10.37
N LEU A 209 -11.59 11.64 10.37
CA LEU A 209 -12.16 12.64 11.26
C LEU A 209 -13.68 12.78 11.04
N ARG A 210 -14.13 12.86 9.79
CA ARG A 210 -15.56 12.90 9.43
C ARG A 210 -16.29 11.63 9.90
N GLN A 211 -15.75 10.45 9.61
CA GLN A 211 -16.33 9.15 9.97
C GLN A 211 -16.43 8.93 11.48
N LEU A 212 -15.46 9.45 12.23
CA LEU A 212 -15.49 9.41 13.69
C LEU A 212 -16.41 10.48 14.29
N GLY A 213 -16.83 11.49 13.52
CA GLY A 213 -17.65 12.60 13.99
C GLY A 213 -16.86 13.70 14.71
N GLU A 214 -15.54 13.77 14.48
CA GLU A 214 -14.64 14.70 15.18
C GLU A 214 -14.59 16.08 14.51
N GLN A 215 -14.16 16.14 13.25
CA GLN A 215 -14.04 17.37 12.46
C GLN A 215 -14.31 17.05 10.99
N ASP A 216 -15.01 17.94 10.29
CA ASP A 216 -15.21 17.82 8.85
C ASP A 216 -14.37 18.87 8.11
N VAL A 217 -13.21 18.45 7.63
CA VAL A 217 -12.22 19.28 6.90
C VAL A 217 -11.90 18.71 5.53
N VAL A 218 -12.76 17.84 4.99
CA VAL A 218 -12.52 17.16 3.71
C VAL A 218 -12.51 18.14 2.54
N ASP A 219 -13.49 19.06 2.48
CA ASP A 219 -13.59 20.02 1.37
C ASP A 219 -12.43 21.02 1.40
N ASP A 220 -12.03 21.45 2.60
CA ASP A 220 -10.84 22.27 2.83
C ASP A 220 -9.57 21.58 2.33
N PHE A 221 -9.41 20.29 2.64
CA PHE A 221 -8.29 19.48 2.14
C PHE A 221 -8.34 19.36 0.61
N ILE A 222 -9.48 19.03 0.01
CA ILE A 222 -9.59 18.88 -1.45
C ILE A 222 -9.22 20.19 -2.15
N MET A 223 -9.68 21.33 -1.64
CA MET A 223 -9.33 22.64 -2.18
C MET A 223 -7.82 22.90 -2.07
N ALA A 224 -7.23 22.66 -0.90
CA ALA A 224 -5.80 22.84 -0.68
C ALA A 224 -4.95 21.87 -1.49
N PHE A 225 -5.41 20.62 -1.68
CA PHE A 225 -4.76 19.59 -2.47
C PHE A 225 -4.66 19.99 -3.94
N LYS A 226 -5.77 20.44 -4.53
CA LYS A 226 -5.81 20.96 -5.90
C LYS A 226 -4.89 22.16 -6.08
N LYS A 227 -4.81 23.04 -5.08
CA LYS A 227 -3.89 24.18 -5.09
C LYS A 227 -2.42 23.78 -4.97
N ALA A 228 -2.11 22.76 -4.17
CA ALA A 228 -0.76 22.25 -3.99
C ALA A 228 -0.24 21.49 -5.22
N TYR A 229 -1.16 20.93 -6.02
CA TYR A 229 -0.88 20.10 -7.18
C TYR A 229 -1.73 20.47 -8.41
N PRO A 230 -1.61 21.71 -8.94
CA PRO A 230 -2.36 22.10 -10.12
C PRO A 230 -1.92 21.28 -11.34
N ASP A 231 -2.88 20.75 -12.10
CA ASP A 231 -2.62 19.78 -13.19
C ASP A 231 -1.67 20.31 -14.26
N ASN A 232 -1.75 21.60 -14.57
CA ASN A 232 -0.87 22.24 -15.56
C ASN A 232 0.60 22.37 -15.12
N GLN A 233 0.96 21.95 -13.90
CA GLN A 233 2.33 21.93 -13.39
C GLN A 233 2.91 20.52 -13.25
N ASP A 234 2.22 19.48 -13.71
CA ASP A 234 2.67 18.09 -13.53
C ASP A 234 4.03 17.79 -14.18
N SER A 235 4.37 18.48 -15.26
CA SER A 235 5.67 18.38 -15.93
C SER A 235 6.83 18.95 -15.10
N GLN A 236 6.54 19.80 -14.11
CA GLN A 236 7.53 20.40 -13.21
C GLN A 236 7.76 19.57 -11.94
N LEU A 237 6.89 18.60 -11.66
CA LEU A 237 7.00 17.75 -10.48
C LEU A 237 8.14 16.74 -10.64
N SER A 238 8.91 16.50 -9.57
CA SER A 238 9.81 15.36 -9.48
C SER A 238 9.02 14.04 -9.60
N ALA A 239 9.70 12.92 -9.89
CA ALA A 239 9.06 11.62 -9.91
C ALA A 239 8.38 11.29 -8.56
N TYR A 240 9.01 11.67 -7.44
CA TYR A 240 8.42 11.53 -6.12
C TYR A 240 7.17 12.39 -5.94
N LEU A 241 7.23 13.69 -6.25
CA LEU A 241 6.10 14.59 -6.05
C LEU A 241 4.91 14.27 -6.97
N PHE A 242 5.18 13.86 -8.22
CA PHE A 242 4.14 13.37 -9.12
C PHE A 242 3.53 12.08 -8.57
N GLY A 243 4.34 11.10 -8.18
CA GLY A 243 3.86 9.87 -7.54
C GLY A 243 3.03 10.16 -6.29
N ASN A 244 3.46 11.09 -5.44
CA ASN A 244 2.73 11.49 -4.23
C ASN A 244 1.42 12.23 -4.53
N LYS A 245 1.34 13.02 -5.61
CA LYS A 245 0.07 13.57 -6.12
C LYS A 245 -0.88 12.45 -6.48
N ILE A 246 -0.46 11.51 -7.32
CA ILE A 246 -1.34 10.40 -7.75
C ILE A 246 -1.76 9.57 -6.53
N TYR A 247 -0.84 9.31 -5.60
CA TYR A 247 -1.13 8.61 -4.35
C TYR A 247 -2.12 9.38 -3.46
N GLY A 248 -2.05 10.72 -3.45
CA GLY A 248 -3.06 11.55 -2.79
C GLY A 248 -4.45 11.40 -3.43
N LEU A 249 -4.52 11.44 -4.77
CA LEU A 249 -5.75 11.21 -5.50
C LEU A 249 -6.34 9.83 -5.21
N THR A 250 -5.49 8.79 -5.16
CA THR A 250 -5.97 7.43 -4.91
C THR A 250 -6.59 7.30 -3.53
N HIS A 251 -5.95 7.88 -2.53
CA HIS A 251 -6.41 7.85 -1.15
C HIS A 251 -7.62 8.74 -0.87
N ILE A 252 -7.91 9.77 -1.66
CA ILE A 252 -9.20 10.48 -1.59
C ILE A 252 -10.35 9.50 -1.86
N ILE A 253 -10.21 8.67 -2.89
CA ILE A 253 -11.23 7.67 -3.26
C ILE A 253 -11.28 6.52 -2.26
N PHE A 254 -10.13 5.97 -1.85
CA PHE A 254 -10.12 4.90 -0.86
C PHE A 254 -10.73 5.33 0.47
N ALA A 255 -10.40 6.52 0.94
CA ALA A 255 -10.94 7.02 2.21
C ALA A 255 -12.45 7.30 2.11
N ALA A 256 -12.92 7.83 0.97
CA ALA A 256 -14.34 8.00 0.67
C ALA A 256 -15.11 6.67 0.63
N SER A 257 -14.47 5.59 0.17
CA SER A 257 -15.03 4.23 0.15
C SER A 257 -15.01 3.51 1.51
N GLU A 258 -14.56 4.20 2.57
CA GLU A 258 -14.24 3.61 3.88
C GLU A 258 -13.30 2.40 3.74
N TYR A 259 -12.26 2.55 2.93
CA TYR A 259 -11.30 1.50 2.58
C TYR A 259 -11.96 0.23 2.04
N TYR A 260 -12.64 0.36 0.89
CA TYR A 260 -13.29 -0.73 0.15
C TYR A 260 -14.52 -1.34 0.82
N GLN A 261 -15.09 -0.68 1.84
CA GLN A 261 -16.34 -1.14 2.45
C GLN A 261 -17.56 -0.72 1.64
N HIS A 262 -17.48 0.42 0.95
CA HIS A 262 -18.57 0.97 0.16
C HIS A 262 -18.14 1.28 -1.28
N PRO A 263 -19.00 1.06 -2.28
CA PRO A 263 -18.78 1.64 -3.60
C PRO A 263 -18.86 3.17 -3.52
N ILE A 264 -18.24 3.85 -4.47
CA ILE A 264 -18.36 5.30 -4.64
C ILE A 264 -19.12 5.64 -5.91
N LYS A 265 -19.62 6.87 -6.02
CA LYS A 265 -20.18 7.38 -7.27
C LYS A 265 -19.12 8.19 -7.98
N GLU A 266 -18.93 7.94 -9.27
CA GLU A 266 -18.01 8.71 -10.12
C GLU A 266 -18.29 10.21 -10.04
N GLN A 267 -19.57 10.59 -10.06
CA GLN A 267 -20.00 11.99 -10.14
C GLN A 267 -19.53 12.83 -8.95
N ASP A 268 -19.43 12.22 -7.76
CA ASP A 268 -18.98 12.90 -6.54
C ASP A 268 -17.47 13.24 -6.60
N TYR A 269 -16.73 12.56 -7.47
CA TYR A 269 -15.28 12.69 -7.64
C TYR A 269 -14.88 12.84 -9.12
N GLN A 270 -15.76 13.39 -9.97
CA GLN A 270 -15.57 13.42 -11.42
C GLN A 270 -14.20 13.98 -11.82
N TRP A 271 -13.75 15.03 -11.13
CA TRP A 271 -12.45 15.67 -11.38
C TRP A 271 -11.24 14.72 -11.20
N VAL A 272 -11.33 13.74 -10.30
CA VAL A 272 -10.28 12.71 -10.11
C VAL A 272 -10.28 11.74 -11.29
N PHE A 273 -11.47 11.26 -11.68
CA PHE A 273 -11.62 10.31 -12.78
C PHE A 273 -11.27 10.92 -14.13
N ASP A 274 -11.68 12.16 -14.38
CA ASP A 274 -11.31 12.91 -15.58
C ASP A 274 -9.79 13.11 -15.65
N TYR A 275 -9.16 13.47 -14.53
CA TYR A 275 -7.71 13.59 -14.47
C TYR A 275 -7.03 12.26 -14.80
N TYR A 276 -7.49 11.13 -14.23
CA TYR A 276 -6.94 9.81 -14.55
C TYR A 276 -7.08 9.48 -16.04
N ARG A 277 -8.27 9.65 -16.63
CA ARG A 277 -8.50 9.34 -18.05
C ARG A 277 -7.60 10.17 -18.97
N GLN A 278 -7.45 11.46 -18.68
CA GLN A 278 -6.63 12.37 -19.46
C GLN A 278 -5.13 12.08 -19.34
N ASN A 279 -4.68 11.55 -18.20
CA ASN A 279 -3.26 11.42 -17.87
C ASN A 279 -2.78 9.97 -17.69
N ILE A 280 -3.60 8.95 -18.00
CA ILE A 280 -3.28 7.55 -17.67
C ILE A 280 -1.94 7.09 -18.25
N ASP A 281 -1.60 7.51 -19.45
CA ASP A 281 -0.33 7.09 -20.08
C ASP A 281 0.88 7.72 -19.35
N THR A 282 0.78 8.98 -18.94
CA THR A 282 1.80 9.65 -18.11
C THR A 282 1.86 9.05 -16.70
N ILE A 283 0.73 8.66 -16.12
CA ILE A 283 0.68 7.97 -14.83
C ILE A 283 1.43 6.64 -14.94
N ILE A 284 1.15 5.84 -15.97
CA ILE A 284 1.81 4.56 -16.21
C ILE A 284 3.32 4.73 -16.40
N GLU A 285 3.75 5.77 -17.11
CA GLU A 285 5.16 6.03 -17.37
C GLU A 285 5.94 6.43 -16.10
N ARG A 286 5.33 7.22 -15.21
CA ARG A 286 6.04 7.90 -14.12
C ARG A 286 5.76 7.34 -12.72
N ALA A 287 4.66 6.63 -12.53
CA ALA A 287 4.27 6.09 -11.24
C ALA A 287 4.76 4.66 -11.03
N LYS A 288 4.76 4.23 -9.76
CA LYS A 288 5.08 2.86 -9.38
C LYS A 288 3.88 1.95 -9.57
N GLU A 289 4.13 0.64 -9.68
CA GLU A 289 3.11 -0.36 -9.93
C GLU A 289 2.02 -0.41 -8.85
N ASP A 290 2.36 -0.13 -7.59
CA ASP A 290 1.36 -0.03 -6.52
C ASP A 290 0.40 1.15 -6.77
N VAL A 291 0.92 2.33 -7.09
CA VAL A 291 0.11 3.51 -7.43
C VAL A 291 -0.75 3.27 -8.68
N ILE A 292 -0.20 2.61 -9.70
CA ILE A 292 -0.94 2.25 -10.93
C ILE A 292 -2.08 1.27 -10.59
N ALA A 293 -1.82 0.30 -9.71
CA ALA A 293 -2.84 -0.63 -9.26
C ALA A 293 -3.98 0.08 -8.52
N GLU A 294 -3.66 1.04 -7.66
CA GLU A 294 -4.65 1.84 -6.94
C GLU A 294 -5.53 2.69 -7.87
N VAL A 295 -4.96 3.29 -8.92
CA VAL A 295 -5.74 4.01 -9.93
C VAL A 295 -6.77 3.08 -10.57
N GLY A 296 -6.39 1.87 -10.96
CA GLY A 296 -7.35 0.89 -11.50
C GLY A 296 -8.44 0.50 -10.49
N ILE A 297 -8.07 0.28 -9.23
CA ILE A 297 -9.02 -0.05 -8.14
C ILE A 297 -10.02 1.09 -7.90
N ASN A 298 -9.64 2.34 -8.07
CA ASN A 298 -10.57 3.47 -7.93
C ASN A 298 -11.72 3.43 -8.94
N PHE A 299 -11.45 3.05 -10.19
CA PHE A 299 -12.51 2.84 -11.18
C PHE A 299 -13.41 1.67 -10.80
N LEU A 300 -12.82 0.58 -10.31
CA LEU A 300 -13.55 -0.60 -9.85
C LEU A 300 -14.45 -0.31 -8.64
N LEU A 301 -14.01 0.56 -7.72
CA LEU A 301 -14.83 1.07 -6.62
C LEU A 301 -16.01 1.92 -7.09
N ALA A 302 -15.89 2.57 -8.25
CA ALA A 302 -16.96 3.34 -8.87
C ALA A 302 -17.88 2.50 -9.78
N GLY A 303 -17.67 1.19 -9.87
CA GLY A 303 -18.41 0.30 -10.78
C GLY A 303 -18.11 0.52 -12.26
N LEU A 304 -16.92 1.06 -12.57
CA LEU A 304 -16.47 1.39 -13.92
C LEU A 304 -15.54 0.30 -14.50
N ASP A 305 -15.89 -0.96 -14.30
CA ASP A 305 -15.07 -2.13 -14.67
C ASP A 305 -14.64 -2.16 -16.14
N ASN A 306 -15.47 -1.61 -17.03
CA ASN A 306 -15.24 -1.56 -18.47
C ASN A 306 -14.53 -0.28 -18.94
N ASP A 307 -14.16 0.62 -18.03
CA ASP A 307 -13.40 1.82 -18.40
C ASP A 307 -12.01 1.44 -18.96
N PRO A 308 -11.55 2.03 -20.07
CA PRO A 308 -10.24 1.74 -20.65
C PRO A 308 -9.07 1.86 -19.66
N VAL A 309 -9.16 2.72 -18.65
CA VAL A 309 -8.14 2.85 -17.60
C VAL A 309 -7.97 1.55 -16.82
N VAL A 310 -9.04 0.83 -16.52
CA VAL A 310 -8.98 -0.46 -15.80
C VAL A 310 -8.19 -1.49 -16.62
N LEU A 311 -8.46 -1.57 -17.93
CA LEU A 311 -7.74 -2.51 -18.80
C LEU A 311 -6.26 -2.14 -18.92
N LYS A 312 -5.94 -0.84 -19.09
CA LYS A 312 -4.56 -0.37 -19.18
C LYS A 312 -3.77 -0.70 -17.91
N THR A 313 -4.31 -0.37 -16.74
CA THR A 313 -3.67 -0.64 -15.44
C THR A 313 -3.50 -2.14 -15.20
N ARG A 314 -4.51 -2.98 -15.46
CA ARG A 314 -4.40 -4.45 -15.35
C ARG A 314 -3.28 -5.01 -16.22
N LYS A 315 -3.18 -4.58 -17.47
CA LYS A 315 -2.11 -5.02 -18.39
C LYS A 315 -0.72 -4.62 -17.89
N VAL A 316 -0.56 -3.40 -17.37
CA VAL A 316 0.72 -2.97 -16.79
C VAL A 316 1.12 -3.87 -15.63
N ILE A 317 0.20 -4.14 -14.71
CA ILE A 317 0.47 -5.01 -13.55
C ILE A 317 0.76 -6.46 -13.99
N GLN A 318 -0.06 -7.02 -14.89
CA GLN A 318 0.15 -8.36 -15.45
C GLN A 318 1.53 -8.51 -16.10
N ASN A 319 1.99 -7.50 -16.85
CA ASN A 319 3.29 -7.50 -17.51
C ASN A 319 4.46 -7.33 -16.52
N ALA A 320 4.22 -6.68 -15.39
CA ALA A 320 5.24 -6.47 -14.35
C ALA A 320 5.47 -7.70 -13.47
N ILE A 321 4.64 -8.74 -13.55
CA ILE A 321 4.80 -9.96 -12.74
C ILE A 321 6.08 -10.68 -13.15
N ASN A 322 6.98 -10.85 -12.18
CA ASN A 322 8.06 -11.81 -12.29
C ASN A 322 7.47 -13.21 -12.11
N ARG A 323 7.38 -13.98 -13.20
CA ARG A 323 6.74 -15.30 -13.23
C ARG A 323 7.52 -16.39 -12.49
N GLU A 324 8.84 -16.23 -12.35
CA GLU A 324 9.67 -17.14 -11.56
C GLU A 324 9.38 -17.00 -10.07
N HIS A 325 9.23 -15.76 -9.60
CA HIS A 325 8.95 -15.46 -8.19
C HIS A 325 7.46 -15.33 -7.86
N GLY A 326 6.58 -15.38 -8.85
CA GLY A 326 5.13 -15.28 -8.68
C GLY A 326 4.63 -13.93 -8.15
N ILE A 327 5.40 -12.84 -8.28
CA ILE A 327 5.08 -11.53 -7.70
C ILE A 327 5.47 -10.37 -8.60
N VAL A 328 4.90 -9.19 -8.35
CA VAL A 328 5.39 -7.92 -8.89
C VAL A 328 6.60 -7.46 -8.06
N PRO A 329 7.81 -7.33 -8.66
CA PRO A 329 9.03 -6.91 -7.96
C PRO A 329 9.03 -5.40 -7.67
N SER A 330 9.98 -4.93 -6.86
CA SER A 330 10.17 -3.49 -6.64
C SER A 330 10.72 -2.81 -7.89
N VAL A 331 10.69 -1.48 -7.91
CA VAL A 331 11.33 -0.67 -8.96
C VAL A 331 12.81 -0.97 -9.17
N SER A 332 13.48 -1.55 -8.17
CA SER A 332 14.88 -1.99 -8.23
C SER A 332 15.03 -3.51 -8.47
N GLY A 333 13.95 -4.21 -8.82
CA GLY A 333 13.91 -5.65 -9.05
C GLY A 333 13.79 -6.53 -7.79
N GLY A 334 13.56 -5.94 -6.61
CA GLY A 334 13.51 -6.68 -5.34
C GLY A 334 12.26 -7.55 -5.21
N VAL A 335 12.44 -8.80 -4.75
CA VAL A 335 11.38 -9.83 -4.66
C VAL A 335 11.03 -10.21 -3.22
N GLY A 336 11.44 -9.41 -2.24
CA GLY A 336 11.12 -9.66 -0.83
C GLY A 336 9.63 -9.49 -0.53
N LEU A 337 9.03 -10.48 0.12
CA LEU A 337 7.60 -10.44 0.50
C LEU A 337 7.28 -9.29 1.45
N LEU A 338 8.16 -9.01 2.41
CA LEU A 338 7.93 -7.96 3.40
C LEU A 338 7.76 -6.58 2.77
N ASP A 339 8.68 -6.23 1.86
CA ASP A 339 8.69 -4.92 1.20
C ASP A 339 7.68 -4.85 0.05
N GLY A 340 7.38 -6.00 -0.56
CA GLY A 340 6.43 -6.12 -1.68
C GLY A 340 4.97 -6.22 -1.30
N GLU A 341 4.65 -6.39 -0.01
CA GLU A 341 3.31 -6.78 0.46
C GLU A 341 2.19 -5.84 -0.03
N HIS A 342 2.36 -4.53 0.10
CA HIS A 342 1.34 -3.55 -0.32
C HIS A 342 1.07 -3.63 -1.82
N ARG A 343 2.15 -3.59 -2.63
CA ARG A 343 2.09 -3.65 -4.09
C ARG A 343 1.39 -4.92 -4.58
N ASN A 344 1.74 -6.06 -4.01
CA ASN A 344 1.20 -7.34 -4.46
C ASN A 344 -0.23 -7.58 -3.96
N THR A 345 -0.59 -7.08 -2.78
CA THR A 345 -1.99 -7.07 -2.33
C THR A 345 -2.87 -6.29 -3.29
N LEU A 346 -2.43 -5.10 -3.70
CA LEU A 346 -3.14 -4.30 -4.69
C LEU A 346 -3.18 -4.95 -6.08
N ALA A 347 -2.09 -5.60 -6.49
CA ALA A 347 -2.07 -6.36 -7.74
C ALA A 347 -3.14 -7.46 -7.75
N ILE A 348 -3.25 -8.24 -6.67
CA ILE A 348 -4.32 -9.26 -6.52
C ILE A 348 -5.71 -8.61 -6.64
N MET A 349 -5.94 -7.52 -5.90
CA MET A 349 -7.23 -6.81 -5.90
C MET A 349 -7.60 -6.25 -7.27
N LEU A 350 -6.65 -5.65 -8.00
CA LEU A 350 -6.91 -5.10 -9.33
C LEU A 350 -7.21 -6.21 -10.35
N LEU A 351 -6.39 -7.27 -10.33
CA LEU A 351 -6.44 -8.34 -11.33
C LEU A 351 -7.63 -9.29 -11.12
N ASP A 352 -8.10 -9.45 -9.88
CA ASP A 352 -9.22 -10.32 -9.51
C ASP A 352 -10.16 -9.62 -8.52
N TRP A 353 -10.63 -8.43 -8.90
CA TRP A 353 -11.55 -7.61 -8.11
C TRP A 353 -12.85 -8.35 -7.80
N LYS A 354 -13.26 -8.31 -6.53
CA LYS A 354 -14.46 -8.97 -6.02
C LYS A 354 -15.54 -8.01 -5.51
N GLY A 355 -15.32 -6.70 -5.67
CA GLY A 355 -16.24 -5.68 -5.18
C GLY A 355 -15.87 -5.13 -3.81
N ALA A 356 -16.69 -4.18 -3.36
CA ALA A 356 -16.63 -3.60 -2.03
C ALA A 356 -17.55 -4.36 -1.08
N HIS A 357 -17.09 -4.63 0.14
CA HIS A 357 -17.88 -5.32 1.16
C HIS A 357 -17.71 -4.65 2.52
N VAL A 358 -18.82 -4.37 3.20
CA VAL A 358 -18.87 -3.82 4.57
C VAL A 358 -18.46 -4.90 5.57
N ALA A 359 -17.16 -5.23 5.57
CA ALA A 359 -16.63 -6.38 6.28
C ALA A 359 -15.14 -6.22 6.67
N PRO A 360 -14.64 -7.01 7.62
CA PRO A 360 -15.45 -7.60 8.69
C PRO A 360 -15.96 -6.49 9.62
N THR A 361 -17.17 -6.63 10.14
CA THR A 361 -17.71 -5.74 11.17
C THR A 361 -18.32 -6.56 12.30
N TYR A 362 -18.23 -6.05 13.54
CA TYR A 362 -18.75 -6.74 14.74
C TYR A 362 -20.19 -7.20 14.58
N LYS A 363 -21.02 -6.36 13.95
CA LYS A 363 -22.45 -6.63 13.74
C LYS A 363 -22.70 -7.70 12.68
N GLN A 364 -21.95 -7.71 11.58
CA GLN A 364 -22.26 -8.59 10.44
C GLN A 364 -21.47 -9.91 10.48
N GLN A 365 -20.30 -9.93 11.11
CA GLN A 365 -19.44 -11.12 11.23
C GLN A 365 -18.94 -11.30 12.68
N PRO A 366 -19.84 -11.48 13.67
CA PRO A 366 -19.48 -11.51 15.09
C PRO A 366 -18.45 -12.59 15.44
N ASP A 367 -18.40 -13.70 14.71
CA ASP A 367 -17.47 -14.80 14.95
C ASP A 367 -16.00 -14.37 14.80
N VAL A 368 -15.71 -13.42 13.90
CA VAL A 368 -14.37 -12.82 13.72
C VAL A 368 -13.92 -12.08 14.98
N PHE A 369 -14.88 -11.64 15.80
CA PHE A 369 -14.69 -10.83 17.01
C PHE A 369 -14.96 -11.62 18.30
N SER A 370 -15.05 -12.95 18.23
CA SER A 370 -15.32 -13.83 19.38
C SER A 370 -14.28 -13.71 20.51
N SER A 371 -13.06 -13.28 20.20
CA SER A 371 -11.97 -13.03 21.15
C SER A 371 -11.38 -11.64 20.96
N MET A 372 -12.13 -10.59 21.34
CA MET A 372 -11.65 -9.22 21.18
C MET A 372 -10.40 -8.96 22.06
N PRO A 373 -9.34 -8.36 21.50
CA PRO A 373 -8.19 -7.93 22.28
C PRO A 373 -8.58 -6.93 23.37
N TYR A 374 -7.94 -7.03 24.54
CA TYR A 374 -8.19 -6.14 25.67
C TYR A 374 -8.05 -4.66 25.27
N GLY A 375 -9.02 -3.86 25.70
CA GLY A 375 -9.10 -2.44 25.38
C GLY A 375 -10.12 -2.12 24.30
N LEU A 376 -10.50 -3.07 23.44
CA LEU A 376 -11.56 -2.87 22.45
C LEU A 376 -12.91 -3.38 22.96
N GLU A 377 -13.97 -2.68 22.57
CA GLU A 377 -15.37 -3.04 22.82
C GLU A 377 -16.25 -2.69 21.61
N ALA A 378 -17.42 -3.31 21.53
CA ALA A 378 -18.42 -2.97 20.52
C ALA A 378 -18.91 -1.52 20.70
N LYS A 379 -19.24 -0.85 19.59
CA LYS A 379 -19.69 0.54 19.61
C LYS A 379 -21.07 0.74 20.23
#